data_AF-A0A553GQS2-F1
#
_entry.id   AF-A0A553GQS2-F1
#
_cell.length_a   1.000
_cell.length_b   1.000
_cell.length_c   1.000
_cell.angle_alpha   90.00
_cell.angle_beta   90.00
_cell.angle_gamma   90.00
#
_symmetry.space_group_name_H-M   'P 1'
#
loop_
_entity.id
_entity.type
_entity.pdbx_description
1 polymer ?
#
loop_
_entity_poly.entity_id
_entity_poly.type
_entity_poly.pdbx_seq_one_letter_code
_entity_poly.pdbx_strand_id
1 'polypeptide(L)'
;MNRNNFKQVLLLMAMAFLLTFTTEAQMQPAKRIAPKVIKGVSLNATNDQVWDFVSQPKAFYEAIEEVQNLSCPNISDGAKLSFTLPADKNRKQEVSYFNKQEQAITYYITKSDYYHQPWVFQLLVGKDGDSAYVQFQGIFSIDDKKLEKKMIALVESEWLLLKKALEIKFK
;
A
#
# COMPACT_ATOMS: atom_id res chain seq x y z
N MET A 1 19.11 31.00 57.47
CA MET A 1 19.38 29.97 56.44
C MET A 1 20.21 30.63 55.34
N ASN A 2 21.42 30.12 55.08
CA ASN A 2 22.43 30.81 54.26
C ASN A 2 22.00 30.88 52.79
N ARG A 3 22.08 32.05 52.16
CA ARG A 3 21.53 32.34 50.81
C ARG A 3 22.15 31.45 49.71
N ASN A 4 23.35 30.92 49.96
CA ASN A 4 24.04 29.94 49.10
C ASN A 4 23.45 28.52 49.19
N ASN A 5 22.98 28.10 50.37
CA ASN A 5 22.38 26.78 50.56
C ASN A 5 21.01 26.69 49.84
N PHE A 6 20.25 27.79 49.80
CA PHE A 6 18.95 27.83 49.11
C PHE A 6 19.10 27.70 47.58
N LYS A 7 20.13 28.32 46.99
CA LYS A 7 20.43 28.19 45.56
C LYS A 7 20.89 26.79 45.17
N GLN A 8 21.69 26.13 46.02
CA GLN A 8 22.12 24.74 45.79
C GLN A 8 20.94 23.76 45.87
N VAL A 9 20.03 23.93 46.82
CA VAL A 9 18.83 23.09 46.94
C VAL A 9 17.91 23.27 45.72
N LEU A 10 17.73 24.51 45.23
CA LEU A 10 16.93 24.77 44.04
C LEU A 10 17.55 24.15 42.77
N LEU A 11 18.87 24.22 42.64
CA LEU A 11 19.61 23.66 41.50
C LEU A 11 19.54 22.13 41.50
N LEU A 12 19.61 21.49 42.68
CA LEU A 12 19.48 20.05 42.84
C LEU A 12 18.05 19.57 42.55
N MET A 13 17.01 20.32 42.96
CA MET A 13 15.62 20.03 42.59
C MET A 13 15.36 20.19 41.08
N ALA A 14 15.93 21.21 40.45
CA ALA A 14 15.79 21.42 39.00
C ALA A 14 16.49 20.31 38.19
N MET A 15 17.65 19.83 38.63
CA MET A 15 18.33 18.70 38.02
C MET A 15 17.58 17.37 38.23
N ALA A 16 16.97 17.16 39.39
CA ALA A 16 16.15 15.97 39.65
C ALA A 16 14.88 15.95 38.78
N PHE A 17 14.28 17.11 38.48
CA PHE A 17 13.12 17.21 37.59
C PHE A 17 13.47 16.95 36.12
N LEU A 18 14.67 17.30 35.65
CA LEU A 18 15.08 17.11 34.25
C LEU A 18 15.39 15.63 33.92
N LEU A 19 15.77 14.83 34.92
CA LEU A 19 16.12 13.41 34.73
C LEU A 19 14.90 12.47 34.71
N THR A 20 13.71 12.92 35.10
CA THR A 20 12.50 12.08 35.18
C THR A 20 11.58 12.16 33.95
N PHE A 21 11.88 13.02 32.96
CA PHE A 21 11.03 13.24 31.78
C PHE A 21 11.62 12.77 30.44
N THR A 22 12.60 11.87 30.45
CA THR A 22 12.99 11.14 29.22
C THR A 22 12.29 9.79 29.18
N THR A 23 10.96 9.77 29.27
CA THR A 23 10.21 8.64 28.72
C THR A 23 10.27 8.78 27.22
N GLU A 24 11.30 8.17 26.62
CA GLU A 24 11.36 7.93 25.18
C GLU A 24 10.04 7.29 24.78
N ALA A 25 9.28 7.95 23.90
CA ALA A 25 8.10 7.35 23.30
C ALA A 25 8.56 6.13 22.50
N GLN A 26 8.51 4.95 23.12
CA GLN A 26 8.79 3.72 22.41
C GLN A 26 7.72 3.58 21.31
N MET A 27 8.16 3.61 20.04
CA MET A 27 7.30 3.25 18.93
C MET A 27 6.82 1.82 19.17
N GLN A 28 5.55 1.66 19.55
CA GLN A 28 4.96 0.34 19.63
C GLN A 28 5.00 -0.30 18.24
N PRO A 29 5.32 -1.61 18.15
CA PRO A 29 5.35 -2.29 16.87
C PRO A 29 3.99 -2.16 16.19
N ALA A 30 4.00 -1.70 14.94
CA ALA A 30 2.79 -1.51 14.16
C ALA A 30 2.00 -2.83 14.11
N LYS A 31 0.73 -2.80 14.54
CA LYS A 31 -0.15 -3.96 14.46
C LYS A 31 -0.42 -4.25 12.99
N ARG A 32 -0.04 -5.46 12.53
CA ARG A 32 -0.35 -5.90 11.16
C ARG A 32 -1.86 -5.94 10.95
N ILE A 33 -2.32 -5.31 9.87
CA ILE A 33 -3.72 -5.32 9.44
C ILE A 33 -3.87 -6.46 8.44
N ALA A 34 -4.82 -7.36 8.68
CA ALA A 34 -5.12 -8.44 7.75
C ALA A 34 -5.81 -7.91 6.47
N PRO A 35 -5.61 -8.55 5.30
CA PRO A 35 -6.37 -8.24 4.11
C PRO A 35 -7.88 -8.38 4.34
N LYS A 36 -8.65 -7.39 3.86
CA LYS A 36 -10.11 -7.38 3.90
C LYS A 36 -10.72 -7.99 2.65
N VAL A 37 -9.98 -7.93 1.53
CA VAL A 37 -10.36 -8.54 0.25
C VAL A 37 -9.21 -9.40 -0.23
N ILE A 38 -9.48 -10.66 -0.54
CA ILE A 38 -8.52 -11.59 -1.14
C ILE A 38 -9.18 -12.17 -2.39
N LYS A 39 -8.51 -12.04 -3.53
CA LYS A 39 -8.93 -12.59 -4.82
C LYS A 39 -7.73 -13.16 -5.55
N GLY A 40 -7.94 -13.93 -6.60
CA GLY A 40 -6.85 -14.28 -7.51
C GLY A 40 -7.32 -14.97 -8.76
N VAL A 41 -6.36 -15.26 -9.63
CA VAL A 41 -6.58 -15.82 -10.97
C VAL A 41 -5.37 -16.66 -11.38
N SER A 42 -5.63 -17.85 -11.93
CA SER A 42 -4.60 -18.66 -12.60
C SER A 42 -4.49 -18.23 -14.06
N LEU A 43 -3.27 -18.16 -14.58
CA LEU A 43 -2.92 -17.61 -15.88
C LEU A 43 -2.15 -18.65 -16.68
N ASN A 44 -2.41 -18.75 -17.98
CA ASN A 44 -1.73 -19.69 -18.87
C ASN A 44 -0.35 -19.15 -19.30
N ALA A 45 0.50 -18.89 -18.32
CA ALA A 45 1.85 -18.38 -18.49
C ALA A 45 2.73 -18.85 -17.34
N THR A 46 4.05 -18.80 -17.55
CA THR A 46 5.00 -19.07 -16.47
C THR A 46 4.98 -17.94 -15.44
N ASN A 47 5.33 -18.31 -14.22
CA ASN A 47 5.45 -17.39 -13.10
C ASN A 47 6.40 -16.20 -13.37
N ASP A 48 7.50 -16.44 -14.12
CA ASP A 48 8.45 -15.38 -14.49
C ASP A 48 7.87 -14.43 -15.54
N GLN A 49 7.13 -14.94 -16.54
CA GLN A 49 6.45 -14.11 -17.53
C GLN A 49 5.40 -13.19 -16.87
N VAL A 50 4.64 -13.73 -15.92
CA VAL A 50 3.65 -12.94 -15.19
C VAL A 50 4.32 -11.90 -14.31
N TRP A 51 5.38 -12.27 -13.59
CA TRP A 51 6.17 -11.34 -12.79
C TRP A 51 6.74 -10.19 -13.64
N ASP A 52 7.38 -10.50 -14.77
CA ASP A 52 7.99 -9.50 -15.65
C ASP A 52 6.95 -8.51 -16.20
N PHE A 53 5.68 -8.91 -16.31
CA PHE A 53 4.59 -8.01 -16.69
C PHE A 53 4.08 -7.16 -15.52
N VAL A 54 3.70 -7.76 -14.39
CA VAL A 54 3.11 -7.01 -13.26
C VAL A 54 4.12 -6.10 -12.55
N SER A 55 5.40 -6.43 -12.66
CA SER A 55 6.52 -5.65 -12.14
C SER A 55 6.83 -4.38 -12.97
N GLN A 56 6.08 -4.14 -14.05
CA GLN A 56 6.17 -2.93 -14.85
C GLN A 56 4.88 -2.12 -14.71
N PRO A 57 4.75 -1.26 -13.68
CA PRO A 57 3.49 -0.59 -13.38
C PRO A 57 2.93 0.21 -14.56
N LYS A 58 3.80 0.86 -15.34
CA LYS A 58 3.36 1.61 -16.53
C LYS A 58 2.70 0.70 -17.57
N ALA A 59 3.42 -0.34 -18.02
CA ALA A 59 2.93 -1.27 -19.03
C ALA A 59 1.70 -2.06 -18.54
N PHE A 60 1.66 -2.40 -17.26
CA PHE A 60 0.53 -3.11 -16.66
C PHE A 60 -0.75 -2.28 -16.69
N TYR A 61 -0.69 -1.00 -16.29
CA TYR A 61 -1.85 -0.11 -16.30
C TYR A 61 -2.21 0.36 -17.71
N GLU A 62 -1.26 0.48 -18.64
CA GLU A 62 -1.52 0.76 -20.07
C GLU A 62 -2.33 -0.35 -20.76
N ALA A 63 -2.25 -1.60 -20.27
CA ALA A 63 -3.04 -2.70 -20.80
C ALA A 63 -4.54 -2.62 -20.44
N ILE A 64 -4.93 -1.72 -19.53
CA ILE A 64 -6.31 -1.50 -19.12
C ILE A 64 -6.90 -0.40 -20.01
N GLU A 65 -7.82 -0.77 -20.90
CA GLU A 65 -8.47 0.15 -21.86
C GLU A 65 -9.12 1.38 -21.18
N GLU A 66 -9.68 1.18 -19.99
CA GLU A 66 -10.34 2.22 -19.20
C GLU A 66 -9.37 3.27 -18.63
N VAL A 67 -8.06 2.99 -18.58
CA VAL A 67 -7.04 3.90 -18.04
C VAL A 67 -6.69 4.97 -19.06
N GLN A 68 -6.79 6.23 -18.63
CA GLN A 68 -6.44 7.40 -19.43
C GLN A 68 -5.43 8.28 -18.71
N ASN A 69 -4.70 9.12 -19.47
CA ASN A 69 -3.72 10.07 -18.93
C ASN A 69 -2.68 9.44 -17.99
N LEU A 70 -2.26 8.20 -18.27
CA LEU A 70 -1.29 7.51 -17.43
C LEU A 70 0.06 8.23 -17.46
N SER A 71 0.52 8.59 -16.27
CA SER A 71 1.86 9.10 -16.01
C SER A 71 2.53 8.22 -14.97
N CYS A 72 3.69 7.69 -15.33
CA CYS A 72 4.54 6.87 -14.46
C CYS A 72 6.00 7.13 -14.89
N PRO A 73 6.68 8.13 -14.29
CA PRO A 73 7.99 8.57 -14.76
C PRO A 73 9.13 7.58 -14.43
N ASN A 74 8.95 6.74 -13.41
CA ASN A 74 9.96 5.78 -12.93
C ASN A 74 9.34 4.37 -12.83
N ILE A 75 10.16 3.32 -12.98
CA ILE A 75 9.72 1.90 -12.98
C ILE A 75 10.33 1.12 -11.79
N SER A 76 10.45 1.77 -10.63
CA SER A 76 11.14 1.23 -9.45
C SER A 76 10.29 1.34 -8.18
N ASP A 77 10.82 0.88 -7.04
CA ASP A 77 10.31 1.29 -5.72
C ASP A 77 10.14 2.81 -5.65
N GLY A 78 9.03 3.24 -5.06
CA GLY A 78 8.64 4.66 -5.02
C GLY A 78 8.13 5.21 -6.35
N ALA A 79 7.92 4.38 -7.38
CA ALA A 79 7.29 4.80 -8.63
C ALA A 79 5.92 5.41 -8.34
N LYS A 80 5.70 6.63 -8.83
CA LYS A 80 4.45 7.36 -8.68
C LYS A 80 3.64 7.21 -9.96
N LEU A 81 2.41 6.74 -9.81
CA LEU A 81 1.44 6.61 -10.88
C LEU A 81 0.35 7.66 -10.69
N SER A 82 -0.02 8.31 -11.79
CA SER A 82 -1.19 9.16 -11.88
C SER A 82 -1.96 8.79 -13.13
N PHE A 83 -3.26 8.59 -13.03
CA PHE A 83 -4.10 8.26 -14.17
C PHE A 83 -5.56 8.61 -13.89
N THR A 84 -6.40 8.43 -14.90
CA THR A 84 -7.84 8.68 -14.86
C THR A 84 -8.54 7.35 -15.18
N LEU A 85 -9.58 7.04 -14.42
CA LEU A 85 -10.57 6.01 -14.72
C LEU A 85 -11.95 6.69 -14.89
N PRO A 86 -12.92 6.07 -15.60
CA PRO A 86 -14.24 6.67 -15.80
C PRO A 86 -14.92 7.15 -14.51
N ALA A 87 -14.70 6.43 -13.42
CA ALA A 87 -15.28 6.76 -12.12
C ALA A 87 -14.25 7.16 -11.03
N ASP A 88 -12.93 7.24 -11.36
CA ASP A 88 -11.89 7.85 -10.51
C ASP A 88 -11.03 8.80 -11.34
N LYS A 89 -11.40 10.07 -11.40
CA LYS A 89 -10.78 11.01 -12.34
C LYS A 89 -9.42 11.51 -11.87
N ASN A 90 -9.13 11.40 -10.57
CA ASN A 90 -7.92 11.92 -9.94
C ASN A 90 -7.10 10.85 -9.24
N ARG A 91 -7.00 9.65 -9.82
CA ARG A 91 -6.28 8.53 -9.22
C ARG A 91 -4.78 8.83 -9.15
N LYS A 92 -4.23 8.73 -7.94
CA LYS A 92 -2.79 8.74 -7.67
C LYS A 92 -2.42 7.61 -6.73
N GLN A 93 -1.34 6.93 -7.06
CA GLN A 93 -0.82 5.84 -6.26
C GLN A 93 0.69 5.75 -6.40
N GLU A 94 1.32 5.02 -5.49
CA GLU A 94 2.76 4.77 -5.51
C GLU A 94 3.05 3.30 -5.28
N VAL A 95 4.13 2.80 -5.86
CA VAL A 95 4.69 1.50 -5.51
C VAL A 95 5.42 1.67 -4.18
N SER A 96 4.84 1.15 -3.10
CA SER A 96 5.38 1.26 -1.75
C SER A 96 6.28 0.08 -1.37
N TYR A 97 6.18 -1.03 -2.10
CA TYR A 97 7.01 -2.20 -1.93
C TYR A 97 7.14 -2.96 -3.24
N PHE A 98 8.36 -3.33 -3.60
CA PHE A 98 8.67 -4.14 -4.77
C PHE A 98 9.73 -5.18 -4.39
N ASN A 99 9.36 -6.46 -4.39
CA ASN A 99 10.31 -7.53 -4.06
C ASN A 99 10.20 -8.68 -5.06
N LYS A 100 11.25 -8.86 -5.85
CA LYS A 100 11.35 -9.95 -6.84
C LYS A 100 11.50 -11.33 -6.21
N GLN A 101 12.16 -11.45 -5.05
CA GLN A 101 12.34 -12.75 -4.39
C GLN A 101 11.03 -13.25 -3.79
N GLU A 102 10.24 -12.35 -3.21
CA GLU A 102 8.90 -12.65 -2.67
C GLU A 102 7.80 -12.58 -3.73
N GLN A 103 8.14 -12.14 -4.95
CA GLN A 103 7.22 -11.87 -6.04
C GLN A 103 6.00 -11.05 -5.61
N ALA A 104 6.28 -10.00 -4.86
CA ALA A 104 5.30 -9.14 -4.23
C ALA A 104 5.47 -7.70 -4.69
N ILE A 105 4.36 -7.05 -5.04
CA ILE A 105 4.30 -5.61 -5.28
C ILE A 105 3.13 -5.01 -4.50
N THR A 106 3.40 -3.97 -3.71
CA THR A 106 2.38 -3.25 -2.95
C THR A 106 2.20 -1.86 -3.54
N TYR A 107 0.95 -1.49 -3.77
CA TYR A 107 0.56 -0.16 -4.19
C TYR A 107 -0.12 0.56 -3.04
N TYR A 108 0.33 1.78 -2.77
CA TYR A 108 -0.28 2.70 -1.83
C TYR A 108 -1.07 3.77 -2.58
N ILE A 109 -2.37 3.82 -2.33
CA ILE A 109 -3.27 4.77 -2.97
C ILE A 109 -3.25 6.06 -2.18
N THR A 110 -2.66 7.10 -2.78
CA THR A 110 -2.47 8.41 -2.15
C THR A 110 -3.61 9.37 -2.46
N LYS A 111 -4.30 9.18 -3.59
CA LYS A 111 -5.49 9.94 -3.96
C LYS A 111 -6.47 9.09 -4.76
N SER A 112 -7.74 9.18 -4.41
CA SER A 112 -8.85 8.59 -5.15
C SER A 112 -10.10 9.46 -4.95
N ASP A 113 -10.88 9.65 -6.00
CA ASP A 113 -12.17 10.34 -5.92
C ASP A 113 -13.23 9.51 -5.18
N TYR A 114 -13.01 8.21 -5.04
CA TYR A 114 -13.94 7.33 -4.35
C TYR A 114 -13.76 7.29 -2.83
N TYR A 115 -12.51 7.38 -2.37
CA TYR A 115 -12.20 7.31 -0.96
C TYR A 115 -10.99 8.17 -0.62
N HIS A 116 -11.19 9.08 0.32
CA HIS A 116 -10.19 10.09 0.67
C HIS A 116 -9.12 9.57 1.63
N GLN A 117 -9.37 8.46 2.35
CA GLN A 117 -8.33 7.87 3.18
C GLN A 117 -7.43 6.96 2.34
N PRO A 118 -6.12 6.98 2.61
CA PRO A 118 -5.20 6.08 1.93
C PRO A 118 -5.53 4.62 2.23
N TRP A 119 -5.28 3.77 1.26
CA TRP A 119 -5.40 2.33 1.38
C TRP A 119 -4.34 1.66 0.53
N VAL A 120 -4.09 0.38 0.79
CA VAL A 120 -3.09 -0.40 0.07
C VAL A 120 -3.74 -1.60 -0.61
N PHE A 121 -3.18 -2.00 -1.74
CA PHE A 121 -3.36 -3.37 -2.21
C PHE A 121 -2.01 -3.98 -2.56
N GLN A 122 -1.95 -5.30 -2.51
CA GLN A 122 -0.77 -6.07 -2.86
C GLN A 122 -1.12 -7.08 -3.96
N LEU A 123 -0.22 -7.24 -4.91
CA LEU A 123 -0.21 -8.35 -5.86
C LEU A 123 0.91 -9.30 -5.46
N LEU A 124 0.57 -10.58 -5.34
CA LEU A 124 1.51 -11.67 -5.11
C LEU A 124 1.44 -12.60 -6.31
N VAL A 125 2.58 -12.81 -6.98
CA VAL A 125 2.69 -13.80 -8.04
C VAL A 125 3.23 -15.08 -7.43
N GLY A 126 2.56 -16.19 -7.71
CA GLY A 126 2.97 -17.50 -7.26
C GLY A 126 2.76 -18.55 -8.35
N LYS A 127 3.08 -19.80 -8.02
CA LYS A 127 2.91 -20.94 -8.92
C LYS A 127 1.62 -21.69 -8.59
N ASP A 128 0.95 -22.16 -9.63
CA ASP A 128 -0.18 -23.08 -9.59
C ASP A 128 0.10 -24.22 -10.57
N GLY A 129 0.81 -25.24 -10.08
CA GLY A 129 1.41 -26.27 -10.92
C GLY A 129 2.42 -25.69 -11.90
N ASP A 130 2.22 -25.97 -13.20
CA ASP A 130 3.05 -25.43 -14.30
C ASP A 130 2.62 -24.02 -14.72
N SER A 131 1.51 -23.51 -14.18
CA SER A 131 0.94 -22.21 -14.49
C SER A 131 1.22 -21.18 -13.39
N ALA A 132 1.01 -19.91 -13.68
CA ALA A 132 1.16 -18.82 -12.72
C ALA A 132 -0.19 -18.49 -12.05
N TYR A 133 -0.15 -18.10 -10.80
CA TYR A 133 -1.29 -17.56 -10.05
C TYR A 133 -0.97 -16.16 -9.56
N VAL A 134 -1.90 -15.22 -9.77
CA VAL A 134 -1.81 -13.87 -9.19
C VAL A 134 -2.86 -13.74 -8.10
N GLN A 135 -2.41 -13.48 -6.87
CA GLN A 135 -3.26 -13.13 -5.76
C GLN A 135 -3.29 -11.61 -5.57
N PHE A 136 -4.49 -11.06 -5.42
CA PHE A 136 -4.73 -9.69 -5.02
C PHE A 136 -5.18 -9.64 -3.57
N GLN A 137 -4.58 -8.75 -2.78
CA GLN A 137 -4.94 -8.48 -1.40
C GLN A 137 -5.25 -6.99 -1.20
N GLY A 138 -6.49 -6.64 -0.91
CA GLY A 138 -6.87 -5.29 -0.49
C GLY A 138 -6.81 -5.14 1.02
N ILE A 139 -6.02 -4.19 1.50
CA ILE A 139 -5.75 -4.00 2.94
C ILE A 139 -6.14 -2.56 3.32
N PHE A 140 -7.08 -2.44 4.25
CA PHE A 140 -7.57 -1.18 4.79
C PHE A 140 -8.22 -1.40 6.16
N SER A 141 -8.32 -0.35 6.96
CA SER A 141 -8.98 -0.36 8.26
C SER A 141 -10.01 0.75 8.32
N ILE A 142 -11.29 0.38 8.46
CA ILE A 142 -12.41 1.31 8.54
C ILE A 142 -13.31 0.85 9.68
N ASP A 143 -13.55 1.73 10.66
CA ASP A 143 -14.37 1.41 11.83
C ASP A 143 -15.88 1.43 11.52
N ASP A 144 -16.30 2.28 10.59
CA ASP A 144 -17.69 2.36 10.13
C ASP A 144 -18.02 1.20 9.17
N LYS A 145 -18.91 0.28 9.60
CA LYS A 145 -19.30 -0.91 8.82
C LYS A 145 -19.95 -0.59 7.47
N LYS A 146 -20.70 0.50 7.36
CA LYS A 146 -21.37 0.89 6.11
C LYS A 146 -20.33 1.38 5.11
N LEU A 147 -19.35 2.14 5.58
CA LEU A 147 -18.23 2.61 4.79
C LEU A 147 -17.28 1.47 4.43
N GLU A 148 -17.01 0.54 5.35
CA GLU A 148 -16.23 -0.68 5.10
C GLU A 148 -16.84 -1.49 3.94
N LYS A 149 -18.16 -1.69 3.93
CA LYS A 149 -18.85 -2.39 2.83
C LYS A 149 -18.68 -1.68 1.48
N LYS A 150 -18.75 -0.34 1.47
CA LYS A 150 -18.50 0.44 0.25
C LYS A 150 -17.06 0.30 -0.23
N MET A 151 -16.11 0.31 0.71
CA MET A 151 -14.70 0.14 0.41
C MET A 151 -14.39 -1.26 -0.14
N ILE A 152 -14.99 -2.31 0.43
CA ILE A 152 -14.89 -3.68 -0.11
C ILE A 152 -15.33 -3.70 -1.58
N ALA A 153 -16.51 -3.15 -1.91
CA ALA A 153 -17.01 -3.14 -3.28
C ALA A 153 -16.09 -2.38 -4.25
N LEU A 154 -15.50 -1.27 -3.79
CA LEU A 154 -14.50 -0.53 -4.56
C LEU A 154 -13.24 -1.35 -4.81
N VAL A 155 -12.69 -1.95 -3.77
CA VAL A 155 -11.47 -2.76 -3.86
C VAL A 155 -11.70 -3.99 -4.75
N GLU A 156 -12.89 -4.57 -4.73
CA GLU A 156 -13.30 -5.60 -5.67
C GLU A 156 -13.37 -5.08 -7.11
N SER A 157 -13.83 -3.84 -7.33
CA SER A 157 -13.82 -3.23 -8.66
C SER A 157 -12.40 -2.96 -9.20
N GLU A 158 -11.46 -2.56 -8.32
CA GLU A 158 -10.03 -2.46 -8.66
C GLU A 158 -9.50 -3.82 -9.11
N TRP A 159 -9.79 -4.88 -8.35
CA TRP A 159 -9.40 -6.22 -8.74
C TRP A 159 -9.94 -6.62 -10.11
N LEU A 160 -11.19 -6.30 -10.44
CA LEU A 160 -11.76 -6.62 -11.76
C LEU A 160 -11.01 -5.92 -12.90
N LEU A 161 -10.60 -4.66 -12.71
CA LEU A 161 -9.79 -3.92 -13.69
C LEU A 161 -8.42 -4.58 -13.89
N LEU A 162 -7.71 -4.87 -12.79
CA LEU A 162 -6.38 -5.49 -12.84
C LEU A 162 -6.44 -6.90 -13.43
N LYS A 163 -7.46 -7.68 -13.05
CA LYS A 163 -7.72 -9.01 -13.59
C LYS A 163 -7.94 -8.95 -15.10
N LYS A 164 -8.69 -7.98 -15.62
CA LYS A 164 -8.91 -7.81 -17.07
C LYS A 164 -7.58 -7.63 -17.82
N ALA A 165 -6.65 -6.83 -17.30
CA ALA A 165 -5.31 -6.68 -17.90
C ALA A 165 -4.50 -7.99 -17.90
N LEU A 166 -4.53 -8.73 -16.79
CA LEU A 166 -3.86 -10.04 -16.71
C LEU A 166 -4.44 -11.03 -17.71
N GLU A 167 -5.77 -11.07 -17.83
CA GLU A 167 -6.46 -11.96 -18.75
C GLU A 167 -6.23 -11.59 -20.22
N ILE A 168 -6.23 -10.30 -20.57
CA ILE A 168 -5.88 -9.85 -21.93
C ILE A 168 -4.46 -10.27 -22.31
N LYS A 169 -3.54 -10.29 -21.33
CA LYS A 169 -2.13 -10.60 -21.58
C LYS A 169 -1.82 -12.10 -21.63
N PHE A 170 -2.52 -12.92 -20.85
CA PHE A 170 -2.12 -14.31 -20.56
C PHE A 170 -3.24 -15.36 -20.63
N LYS A 171 -4.47 -15.01 -21.03
CA LYS A 171 -5.45 -16.01 -21.46
C LYS A 171 -5.33 -16.25 -22.97
#